data_AF-A0A5C8KAE2-F1
#
_entry.id   AF-A0A5C8KAE2-F1
#
_cell.length_a   1.000
_cell.length_b   1.000
_cell.length_c   1.000
_cell.angle_alpha   90.00
_cell.angle_beta   90.00
_cell.angle_gamma   90.00
#
_symmetry.space_group_name_H-M   'P 1'
#
loop_
_entity.id
_entity.type
_entity.pdbx_description
1 polymer ?
#
loop_
_entity_poly.entity_id
_entity_poly.type
_entity_poly.pdbx_seq_one_letter_code
_entity_poly.pdbx_strand_id
1 'polypeptide(L)'
;MTTINLIMGDYTPMEAKETLLDVVNSKINFYKLQNFSAQVRFGKPDTASESRVNELEEARAQIIALIQKAQEASSSLKIESTINVAFEAKGQPGDYVQRQELAHSYQA
;
A
#
# COMPACT_ATOMS: atom_id res chain seq x y z
N MET A 1 -3.67 -5.55 -17.64
CA MET A 1 -2.78 -5.44 -16.47
C MET A 1 -1.53 -4.73 -16.95
N THR A 2 -1.14 -3.65 -16.27
CA THR A 2 0.02 -2.85 -16.63
C THR A 2 1.04 -2.91 -15.50
N THR A 3 2.29 -3.23 -15.84
CA THR A 3 3.41 -3.28 -14.89
C THR A 3 4.26 -2.02 -15.04
N ILE A 4 4.58 -1.38 -13.92
CA ILE A 4 5.39 -0.17 -13.86
C ILE A 4 6.59 -0.43 -12.95
N ASN A 5 7.80 -0.22 -13.46
CA ASN A 5 9.02 -0.34 -12.67
C ASN A 5 9.25 0.96 -11.88
N LEU A 6 9.31 0.86 -10.56
CA LEU A 6 9.45 2.04 -9.69
C LEU A 6 10.91 2.28 -9.28
N ILE A 7 11.61 1.20 -8.94
CA ILE A 7 13.01 1.21 -8.50
C ILE A 7 13.71 0.07 -9.22
N MET A 8 14.78 0.38 -9.95
CA MET A 8 15.52 -0.60 -10.74
C MET A 8 16.97 -0.17 -10.87
N GLY A 9 17.89 -1.04 -10.47
CA GLY A 9 19.32 -0.82 -10.66
C GLY A 9 20.18 -1.53 -9.62
N ASP A 10 21.48 -1.33 -9.77
CA ASP A 10 22.49 -1.66 -8.78
C ASP A 10 22.74 -0.43 -7.92
N TYR A 11 22.67 -0.60 -6.61
CA TYR A 11 22.79 0.46 -5.62
C TYR A 11 23.95 0.15 -4.68
N THR A 12 24.68 1.19 -4.30
CA THR A 12 25.49 1.11 -3.09
C THR A 12 24.56 1.00 -1.88
N PRO A 13 25.03 0.44 -0.74
CA PRO A 13 24.21 0.39 0.46
C PRO A 13 23.68 1.75 0.94
N MET A 14 24.40 2.84 0.67
CA MET A 14 23.94 4.17 1.02
C MET A 14 22.80 4.64 0.11
N GLU A 15 22.93 4.48 -1.21
CA GLU A 15 21.88 4.87 -2.16
C GLU A 15 20.62 4.01 -2.00
N ALA A 16 20.80 2.71 -1.73
CA ALA A 16 19.72 1.79 -1.40
C ALA A 16 18.95 2.25 -0.15
N LYS A 17 19.69 2.71 0.87
CA LYS A 17 19.10 3.22 2.11
C LYS A 17 18.26 4.44 1.85
N GLU A 18 18.80 5.43 1.17
CA GLU A 18 18.09 6.66 0.86
C GLU A 18 16.82 6.36 0.06
N THR A 19 16.96 5.64 -1.05
CA THR A 19 15.84 5.32 -1.96
C THR A 19 14.73 4.53 -1.27
N LEU A 20 15.07 3.46 -0.56
CA LEU A 20 14.07 2.59 0.07
C LEU A 20 13.42 3.24 1.29
N LEU A 21 14.20 3.97 2.11
CA LEU A 21 13.65 4.65 3.26
C LEU A 21 12.74 5.80 2.86
N ASP A 22 13.06 6.54 1.80
CA ASP A 22 12.19 7.62 1.32
C ASP A 22 10.80 7.11 0.92
N VAL A 23 10.73 5.99 0.19
CA VAL A 23 9.45 5.38 -0.19
C VAL A 23 8.66 4.93 1.03
N VAL A 24 9.29 4.22 1.96
CA VAL A 24 8.59 3.70 3.16
C VAL A 24 8.17 4.84 4.09
N ASN A 25 9.05 5.81 4.34
CA ASN A 25 8.73 6.98 5.17
C ASN A 25 7.59 7.80 4.56
N SER A 26 7.55 7.96 3.23
CA SER A 26 6.46 8.64 2.54
C SER A 26 5.11 7.95 2.80
N LYS A 27 5.07 6.62 2.75
CA LYS A 27 3.86 5.84 3.06
C LYS A 27 3.47 5.92 4.53
N ILE A 28 4.44 5.84 5.46
CA ILE A 28 4.18 6.01 6.89
C ILE A 28 3.55 7.38 7.16
N ASN A 29 4.12 8.45 6.59
CA ASN A 29 3.62 9.81 6.77
C ASN A 29 2.20 9.98 6.18
N PHE A 30 1.92 9.36 5.03
CA PHE A 30 0.59 9.35 4.45
C PHE A 30 -0.46 8.77 5.41
N TYR A 31 -0.21 7.59 5.99
CA TYR A 31 -1.15 6.96 6.91
C TYR A 31 -1.23 7.66 8.27
N LYS A 32 -0.12 8.24 8.78
CA LYS A 32 -0.15 9.10 9.97
C LYS A 32 -1.07 10.32 9.75
N LEU A 33 -0.95 10.98 8.60
CA LEU A 33 -1.81 12.11 8.25
C LEU A 33 -3.28 11.67 8.07
N GLN A 34 -3.52 10.52 7.46
CA GLN A 34 -4.86 9.96 7.29
C GLN A 34 -5.52 9.65 8.65
N ASN A 35 -4.79 9.00 9.57
CA ASN A 35 -5.25 8.75 10.93
C ASN A 35 -5.57 10.07 11.65
N PHE A 36 -4.67 11.05 11.57
CA PHE A 36 -4.89 12.37 12.17
C PHE A 36 -6.16 13.04 11.61
N SER A 37 -6.37 12.99 10.29
CA SER A 37 -7.59 13.52 9.67
C SER A 37 -8.86 12.83 10.17
N ALA A 38 -8.82 11.50 10.34
CA ALA A 38 -9.93 10.73 10.90
C ALA A 38 -10.22 11.12 12.37
N GLN A 39 -9.18 11.28 13.18
CA GLN A 39 -9.30 11.73 14.57
C GLN A 39 -9.94 13.12 14.65
N VAL A 40 -9.51 14.07 13.82
CA VAL A 40 -10.09 15.42 13.80
C VAL A 40 -11.55 15.39 13.35
N ARG A 41 -11.90 14.61 12.33
CA ARG A 41 -13.26 14.61 11.74
C ARG A 41 -14.27 13.80 12.56
N PHE A 42 -13.84 12.70 13.17
CA PHE A 42 -14.73 11.71 13.78
C PHE A 42 -14.48 11.51 15.27
N GLY A 43 -13.48 12.17 15.85
CA GLY A 43 -13.11 12.01 17.27
C GLY A 43 -12.51 10.65 17.61
N LYS A 44 -12.17 9.83 16.61
CA LYS A 44 -11.63 8.48 16.81
C LYS A 44 -10.52 8.15 15.80
N PRO A 45 -9.53 7.32 16.19
CA PRO A 45 -8.50 6.86 15.27
C PRO A 45 -9.06 6.00 14.13
N ASP A 46 -8.36 6.05 13.00
CA ASP A 46 -8.51 5.09 11.92
C ASP A 46 -7.58 3.89 12.17
N THR A 47 -8.17 2.82 12.71
CA THR A 47 -7.45 1.59 13.07
C THR A 47 -6.76 0.94 11.87
N ALA A 48 -7.31 1.11 10.66
CA ALA A 48 -6.69 0.60 9.44
C ALA A 48 -5.38 1.35 9.15
N SER A 49 -5.40 2.68 9.26
CA SER A 49 -4.19 3.51 9.13
C SER A 49 -3.15 3.16 10.20
N GLU A 50 -3.57 2.88 11.44
CA GLU A 50 -2.66 2.48 12.52
C GLU A 50 -1.98 1.13 12.25
N SER A 51 -2.73 0.11 11.81
CA SER A 51 -2.16 -1.19 11.41
C SER A 51 -1.13 -1.00 10.30
N ARG A 52 -1.48 -0.21 9.29
CA ARG A 52 -0.58 0.06 8.16
C ARG A 52 0.68 0.80 8.56
N VAL A 53 0.62 1.72 9.53
CA VAL A 53 1.83 2.37 10.07
C VAL A 53 2.73 1.34 10.75
N ASN A 54 2.18 0.45 11.59
CA ASN A 54 2.97 -0.57 12.28
C ASN A 54 3.67 -1.52 11.30
N GLU A 55 2.93 -2.04 10.31
CA GLU A 55 3.48 -2.92 9.26
C GLU A 55 4.61 -2.23 8.47
N LEU A 56 4.48 -0.93 8.20
CA LEU A 56 5.51 -0.17 7.48
C LEU A 56 6.74 0.15 8.35
N GLU A 57 6.57 0.39 9.65
CA GLU A 57 7.68 0.58 10.58
C GLU A 57 8.48 -0.73 10.76
N GLU A 58 7.81 -1.88 10.76
CA GLU A 58 8.47 -3.20 10.72
C GLU A 58 9.25 -3.40 9.41
N ALA A 59 8.62 -3.10 8.26
CA ALA A 59 9.30 -3.17 6.96
C ALA A 59 10.51 -2.22 6.91
N ARG A 60 10.39 -1.02 7.48
CA ARG A 60 11.49 -0.06 7.61
C ARG A 60 12.65 -0.63 8.42
N ALA A 61 12.38 -1.30 9.53
CA ALA A 61 13.41 -1.95 10.34
C ALA A 61 14.11 -3.08 9.57
N GLN A 62 13.36 -3.89 8.82
CA GLN A 62 13.91 -4.95 7.97
C GLN A 62 14.83 -4.40 6.87
N ILE A 63 14.43 -3.29 6.21
CA ILE A 63 15.26 -2.60 5.20
C ILE A 63 16.59 -2.15 5.81
N ILE A 64 16.54 -1.49 6.98
CA ILE A 64 17.75 -1.02 7.66
C ILE A 64 18.69 -2.20 7.98
N ALA A 65 18.15 -3.29 8.51
CA ALA A 65 18.93 -4.48 8.86
C ALA A 65 19.56 -5.14 7.62
N LEU A 66 18.84 -5.20 6.49
CA LEU A 66 19.34 -5.78 5.25
C LEU A 66 20.48 -4.94 4.66
N ILE A 67 20.36 -3.62 4.71
CA ILE A 67 21.38 -2.69 4.24
C ILE A 67 22.62 -2.76 5.12
N GLN A 68 22.47 -2.82 6.45
CA GLN A 68 23.59 -2.98 7.37
C GLN A 68 24.39 -4.25 7.07
N LYS A 69 23.70 -5.37 6.83
CA LYS A 69 24.35 -6.62 6.41
C LYS A 69 25.14 -6.46 5.10
N ALA A 70 24.61 -5.73 4.12
CA ALA A 70 25.31 -5.46 2.87
C ALA A 70 26.53 -4.54 3.07
N GLN A 71 26.44 -3.56 3.98
CA GLN A 71 27.57 -2.71 4.37
C GLN A 71 28.69 -3.52 5.03
N GLU A 72 28.35 -4.36 6.00
CA GLU A 72 29.30 -5.25 6.69
C GLU A 72 29.97 -6.23 5.71
N ALA A 73 29.22 -6.71 4.72
CA ALA A 73 29.72 -7.60 3.67
C ALA A 73 30.41 -6.86 2.51
N SER A 74 30.54 -5.52 2.55
CA SER A 74 31.07 -4.69 1.46
C SER A 74 30.50 -5.03 0.07
N SER A 75 29.21 -5.36 0.04
CA SER A 75 28.51 -5.86 -1.16
C SER A 75 27.57 -4.80 -1.73
N SER A 76 27.40 -4.79 -3.05
CA SER A 76 26.36 -4.00 -3.72
C SER A 76 24.99 -4.67 -3.58
N LEU A 77 23.93 -3.86 -3.71
CA LEU A 77 22.55 -4.33 -3.64
C LEU A 77 21.89 -4.18 -5.00
N LYS A 78 21.33 -5.27 -5.52
CA LYS A 78 20.45 -5.22 -6.68
C LYS A 78 19.00 -5.09 -6.20
N ILE A 79 18.32 -4.04 -6.62
CA ILE A 79 16.94 -3.74 -6.19
C ILE A 79 16.03 -3.66 -7.41
N GLU A 80 14.92 -4.40 -7.34
CA GLU A 80 13.87 -4.41 -8.37
C GLU A 80 12.50 -4.26 -7.69
N SER A 81 11.74 -3.23 -8.09
CA SER A 81 10.39 -2.98 -7.60
C SER A 81 9.44 -2.77 -8.77
N THR A 82 8.36 -3.55 -8.78
CA THR A 82 7.29 -3.52 -9.79
C THR A 82 5.95 -3.22 -9.13
N ILE A 83 5.20 -2.28 -9.72
CA ILE A 83 3.81 -2.03 -9.39
C ILE A 83 2.94 -2.65 -10.46
N ASN A 84 2.03 -3.53 -10.05
CA ASN A 84 1.06 -4.15 -10.94
C ASN A 84 -0.29 -3.46 -10.78
N VAL A 85 -0.77 -2.86 -11.86
CA VAL A 85 -2.06 -2.17 -11.90
C VAL A 85 -3.04 -2.96 -12.76
N ALA A 86 -4.20 -3.28 -12.20
CA ALA A 86 -5.32 -3.89 -12.89
C ALA A 86 -6.59 -3.07 -12.64
N PHE A 87 -7.45 -2.98 -13.65
CA PHE A 87 -8.79 -2.44 -13.47
C PHE A 87 -9.65 -3.55 -12.88
N GLU A 88 -10.26 -3.29 -11.73
CA GLU A 88 -11.36 -4.10 -11.23
C GLU A 88 -12.66 -3.44 -11.64
N ALA A 89 -13.45 -4.13 -12.47
CA ALA A 89 -14.81 -3.70 -12.74
C ALA A 89 -15.58 -3.76 -11.42
N LYS A 90 -15.81 -2.60 -10.79
CA LYS A 90 -16.81 -2.52 -9.73
C LYS A 90 -18.13 -2.93 -10.37
N GLY A 91 -18.69 -4.06 -9.95
CA GLY A 91 -20.04 -4.45 -10.34
C GLY A 91 -20.94 -3.24 -10.22
N GLN A 92 -21.63 -2.88 -11.30
CA GLN A 92 -22.49 -1.71 -11.33
C GLN A 92 -23.57 -1.88 -10.25
N PRO A 93 -23.88 -0.84 -9.44
CA PRO A 93 -25.06 -0.84 -8.60
C PRO A 93 -26.30 -0.69 -9.50
N GLY A 94 -26.72 -1.81 -10.10
CA GLY A 94 -27.85 -1.89 -11.05
C GLY A 94 -28.67 -3.18 -10.95
N ASP A 95 -28.17 -4.23 -10.29
CA ASP A 95 -28.87 -5.52 -10.14
C ASP A 95 -30.04 -5.51 -9.11
N TYR A 96 -30.47 -4.34 -8.64
CA TYR A 96 -31.59 -4.22 -7.70
C TYR A 96 -32.98 -4.20 -8.37
N VAL A 97 -33.06 -4.10 -9.70
CA VAL A 97 -34.35 -4.00 -10.42
C VAL A 97 -34.62 -5.23 -11.29
N GLN A 98 -34.50 -6.44 -10.73
CA GLN A 98 -35.05 -7.63 -11.41
C GLN A 98 -35.78 -8.61 -10.49
N ARG A 99 -35.90 -8.33 -9.17
CA ARG A 99 -36.66 -9.19 -8.24
C ARG A 99 -38.05 -8.68 -7.86
N GLN A 100 -38.45 -7.47 -8.24
CA GLN A 100 -39.78 -6.95 -7.91
C GLN A 100 -40.82 -7.09 -9.04
N GLU A 101 -40.43 -7.37 -10.27
CA GLU A 101 -41.39 -7.59 -11.36
C GLU A 101 -41.88 -9.06 -11.47
N LEU A 102 -41.14 -10.02 -10.92
CA LEU A 102 -41.58 -11.43 -10.85
C LEU A 102 -42.54 -11.72 -9.68
N ALA A 103 -42.71 -10.78 -8.74
CA ALA A 103 -43.65 -10.93 -7.61
C ALA A 103 -45.08 -10.48 -7.95
N HIS A 104 -45.26 -9.68 -9.01
CA HIS A 104 -46.59 -9.18 -9.43
C HIS A 104 -47.24 -9.99 -10.57
N SER A 105 -46.57 -11.02 -11.09
CA SER A 105 -47.16 -11.92 -12.11
C SER A 105 -47.80 -13.19 -11.53
N TYR A 106 -47.93 -13.33 -10.21
CA TYR A 106 -48.46 -14.54 -9.54
C TYR A 106 -49.58 -14.28 -8.54
N GLN A 107 -50.33 -13.18 -8.66
CA GLN A 107 -51.64 -13.04 -8.02
C GLN A 107 -52.62 -12.40 -9.02
N ALA A 108 -52.98 -13.19 -10.03
CA ALA A 108 -54.30 -13.14 -10.66
C ALA A 108 -55.16 -14.25 -10.03
#